data_AF-A0A645F7V5-F1
#
_entry.id   AF-A0A645F7V5-F1
#
_cell.length_a   1.000
_cell.length_b   1.000
_cell.length_c   1.000
_cell.angle_alpha   90.00
_cell.angle_beta   90.00
_cell.angle_gamma   90.00
#
_symmetry.space_group_name_H-M   'P 1'
#
loop_
_entity.id
_entity.type
_entity.pdbx_description
1 polymer ?
#
loop_
_entity_poly.entity_id
_entity_poly.type
_entity_poly.pdbx_seq_one_letter_code
_entity_poly.pdbx_strand_id
1 'polypeptide(L)'
;MPAYVVFSDATLREMARVMPKDEDEFLSVSGVGGHKLKQYGAVFLDFIGKLDDMLGQRTSWDTAAFTQLVQASYIVDAPWSSGELSKLKAQAAMGLPLESMARALDRTRESVQSKLTELGLKASF
;
A
#
# COMPACT_ATOMS: atom_id res chain seq x y z
N MET A 1 -18.30 3.71 26.38
CA MET A 1 -17.72 4.83 25.59
C MET A 1 -17.34 4.31 24.21
N PRO A 2 -17.50 5.09 23.14
CA PRO A 2 -16.99 4.72 21.82
C PRO A 2 -15.45 4.67 21.80
N ALA A 3 -14.85 3.74 21.04
CA ALA A 3 -13.41 3.47 21.05
C ALA A 3 -12.51 4.63 20.56
N TYR A 4 -13.05 5.54 19.74
CA TYR A 4 -12.34 6.72 19.22
C TYR A 4 -12.14 7.85 20.24
N VAL A 5 -12.61 7.68 21.49
CA VAL A 5 -12.54 8.73 22.52
C VAL A 5 -11.24 8.64 23.35
N VAL A 6 -10.51 7.53 23.29
CA VAL A 6 -9.31 7.32 24.13
C VAL A 6 -8.06 7.99 23.53
N PHE A 7 -7.80 7.76 22.25
CA PHE A 7 -6.71 8.37 21.50
C PHE A 7 -7.25 8.92 20.17
N SER A 8 -6.72 10.07 19.74
CA SER A 8 -7.04 10.62 18.42
C SER A 8 -6.39 9.78 17.33
N ASP A 9 -6.94 9.81 16.11
CA ASP A 9 -6.31 9.18 14.94
C ASP A 9 -4.87 9.63 14.72
N ALA A 10 -4.57 10.91 14.99
CA ALA A 10 -3.21 11.45 14.88
C ALA A 10 -2.26 10.77 15.87
N THR A 11 -2.69 10.63 17.12
CA THR A 11 -1.94 9.92 18.17
C THR A 11 -1.75 8.45 17.84
N LEU A 12 -2.79 7.76 17.35
CA LEU A 12 -2.70 6.35 16.96
C LEU A 12 -1.76 6.14 15.77
N ARG A 13 -1.79 7.03 14.76
CA ARG A 13 -0.87 6.97 13.60
C ARG A 13 0.58 7.21 14.02
N GLU A 14 0.82 8.16 14.92
CA GLU A 14 2.16 8.41 15.43
C GLU A 14 2.66 7.22 16.26
N MET A 15 1.83 6.68 17.14
CA MET A 15 2.14 5.48 17.93
C MET A 15 2.48 4.28 17.04
N ALA A 16 1.75 4.07 15.94
CA ALA A 16 2.04 3.03 14.96
C ALA A 16 3.33 3.27 14.17
N ARG A 17 3.78 4.52 14.04
CA ARG A 17 5.04 4.86 13.36
C ARG A 17 6.24 4.66 14.27
N VAL A 18 6.14 5.10 15.53
CA VAL A 18 7.25 5.08 16.48
C VAL A 18 7.37 3.76 17.23
N MET A 19 6.28 2.98 17.32
CA MET A 19 6.23 1.65 17.95
C MET A 19 6.89 1.64 19.35
N PRO A 20 6.36 2.43 20.30
CA PRO A 20 6.97 2.62 21.62
C PRO A 20 7.12 1.29 22.36
N LYS A 21 8.28 1.07 22.97
CA LYS A 21 8.64 -0.17 23.66
C LYS A 21 8.61 -0.07 25.18
N ASP A 22 8.57 1.14 25.72
CA ASP A 22 8.49 1.41 27.14
C ASP A 22 7.60 2.62 27.46
N GLU A 23 7.41 2.88 28.76
CA GLU A 23 6.54 3.96 29.24
C GLU A 23 7.03 5.36 28.86
N ASP A 24 8.35 5.56 28.77
CA ASP A 24 8.95 6.85 28.42
C ASP A 24 8.76 7.14 26.92
N GLU A 25 8.96 6.14 26.06
CA GLU A 25 8.64 6.21 24.65
C GLU A 25 7.14 6.38 24.41
N PHE A 26 6.30 5.72 25.21
CA PHE A 26 4.84 5.90 25.12
C PHE A 26 4.42 7.33 25.48
N LEU A 27 5.06 7.94 26.48
CA LEU A 27 4.84 9.35 26.85
C LEU A 27 5.34 10.33 25.79
N SER A 28 6.31 9.94 24.96
CA SER A 28 6.84 10.79 23.90
C SER A 28 5.84 11.00 22.74
N VAL A 29 4.83 10.15 22.62
CA VAL A 29 3.80 10.23 21.57
C VAL A 29 2.84 11.39 21.81
N SER A 30 2.62 12.22 20.79
CA SER A 30 1.75 13.40 20.88
C SER A 30 0.30 13.02 21.19
N GLY A 31 -0.22 13.56 22.29
CA GLY A 31 -1.57 13.27 22.79
C GLY A 31 -1.64 12.12 23.79
N VAL A 32 -0.50 11.55 24.17
CA VAL A 32 -0.33 10.70 25.36
C VAL A 32 0.20 11.57 26.51
N GLY A 33 -0.56 11.61 27.61
CA GLY A 33 -0.12 12.25 28.86
C GLY A 33 -0.12 11.24 30.01
N GLY A 34 0.39 11.64 31.17
CA GLY A 34 0.56 10.75 32.33
C GLY A 34 -0.72 10.03 32.79
N HIS A 35 -1.90 10.65 32.64
CA HIS A 35 -3.17 9.96 32.94
C HIS A 35 -3.45 8.80 31.97
N LYS A 36 -3.19 9.00 30.68
CA LYS A 36 -3.39 7.97 29.65
C LYS A 36 -2.33 6.88 29.73
N LEU A 37 -1.08 7.23 30.07
CA LEU A 37 -0.05 6.24 30.38
C LEU A 37 -0.51 5.30 31.50
N LYS A 38 -0.94 5.87 32.64
CA LYS A 38 -1.39 5.05 33.79
C LYS A 38 -2.59 4.17 33.46
N GLN A 39 -3.50 4.65 32.61
CA GLN A 39 -4.74 3.95 32.31
C GLN A 39 -4.62 2.93 31.16
N TYR A 40 -3.76 3.20 30.17
CA TYR A 40 -3.70 2.42 28.92
C TYR A 40 -2.29 1.93 28.55
N GLY A 41 -1.23 2.48 29.15
CA GLY A 41 0.16 2.21 28.77
C GLY A 41 0.49 0.73 28.76
N ALA A 42 0.20 0.01 29.83
CA ALA A 42 0.49 -1.44 29.92
C ALA A 42 -0.19 -2.26 28.81
N VAL A 43 -1.46 -1.97 28.49
CA VAL A 43 -2.22 -2.70 27.47
C VAL A 43 -1.71 -2.39 26.06
N PHE A 44 -1.38 -1.12 25.81
CA PHE A 44 -0.86 -0.71 24.51
C PHE A 44 0.57 -1.19 24.28
N LEU A 45 1.45 -1.11 25.28
CA LEU A 45 2.81 -1.61 25.17
C LEU A 45 2.86 -3.13 24.96
N ASP A 46 2.02 -3.90 25.65
CA ASP A 46 1.88 -5.34 25.41
C ASP A 46 1.38 -5.63 23.98
N PHE A 47 0.36 -4.91 23.52
CA PHE A 47 -0.16 -5.09 22.17
C PHE A 47 0.85 -4.68 21.08
N ILE A 48 1.53 -3.56 21.25
CA ILE A 48 2.54 -3.03 20.32
C ILE A 48 3.75 -3.98 20.28
N GLY A 49 4.19 -4.53 21.42
CA GLY A 49 5.24 -5.53 21.47
C GLY A 49 4.86 -6.81 20.71
N LYS A 50 3.66 -7.33 20.93
CA LYS A 50 3.13 -8.47 20.15
C LYS A 50 3.04 -8.15 18.67
N LEU A 51 2.62 -6.93 18.32
CA LEU A 51 2.54 -6.50 16.94
C LEU A 51 3.93 -6.42 16.30
N ASP A 52 4.93 -5.89 17.00
CA ASP A 52 6.32 -5.84 16.55
C ASP A 52 6.89 -7.24 16.30
N ASP A 53 6.64 -8.18 17.22
CA ASP A 53 7.02 -9.59 17.06
C ASP A 53 6.31 -10.24 15.85
N MET A 54 5.00 -9.99 15.71
CA MET A 54 4.22 -10.50 14.57
C MET A 54 4.65 -9.88 13.24
N LEU A 55 5.01 -8.60 13.21
CA LEU A 55 5.51 -7.90 12.03
C LEU A 55 6.94 -8.32 11.69
N GLY A 56 7.80 -8.56 12.69
CA GLY A 56 9.13 -9.14 12.51
C GLY A 56 9.11 -10.51 11.83
N GLN A 57 8.02 -11.27 12.01
CA GLN A 57 7.78 -12.53 11.29
C GLN A 57 7.02 -12.38 9.96
N ARG A 58 6.32 -11.25 9.77
CA ARG A 58 5.50 -10.96 8.59
C ARG A 58 6.09 -9.88 7.68
N THR A 59 7.36 -9.49 7.81
CA THR A 59 8.07 -8.64 6.83
C THR A 59 8.35 -9.37 5.51
N SER A 60 7.40 -10.19 5.05
CA SER A 60 7.15 -10.46 3.65
C SER A 60 5.79 -9.89 3.24
N TRP A 61 5.49 -8.64 3.62
CA TRP A 61 4.80 -7.72 2.69
C TRP A 61 5.81 -7.28 1.64
N ASP A 62 6.54 -8.24 1.09
CA ASP A 62 7.26 -8.05 -0.14
C ASP A 62 6.20 -7.66 -1.17
N THR A 63 6.48 -6.60 -1.92
CA THR A 63 5.65 -6.21 -3.06
C THR A 63 5.32 -7.44 -3.92
N ALA A 64 6.24 -8.40 -4.08
CA ALA A 64 5.97 -9.64 -4.78
C ALA A 64 4.98 -10.56 -4.03
N ALA A 65 5.07 -10.77 -2.71
CA ALA A 65 4.06 -11.52 -1.95
C ALA A 65 2.66 -10.88 -1.98
N PHE A 66 2.55 -9.55 -1.86
CA PHE A 66 1.29 -8.83 -2.06
C PHE A 66 0.80 -8.94 -3.52
N THR A 67 1.71 -8.82 -4.49
CA THR A 67 1.41 -9.03 -5.93
C THR A 67 0.90 -10.45 -6.19
N GLN A 68 1.48 -11.47 -5.54
CA GLN A 68 1.09 -12.87 -5.67
C GLN A 68 -0.30 -13.13 -5.07
N LEU A 69 -0.63 -12.50 -3.94
CA LEU A 69 -1.95 -12.62 -3.30
C LEU A 69 -3.03 -11.82 -4.05
N VAL A 70 -2.67 -10.66 -4.59
CA VAL A 70 -3.58 -9.82 -5.40
C VAL A 70 -3.84 -10.45 -6.78
N GLN A 71 -2.84 -11.12 -7.39
CA GLN A 71 -2.98 -11.90 -8.63
C GLN A 71 -4.12 -12.93 -8.55
N ALA A 72 -4.45 -13.41 -7.35
CA ALA A 72 -5.47 -14.43 -7.18
C ALA A 72 -6.90 -13.89 -7.00
N SER A 73 -7.14 -12.60 -6.69
CA SER A 73 -8.54 -12.17 -6.47
C SER A 73 -9.00 -10.73 -6.68
N TYR A 74 -8.19 -9.66 -6.82
CA TYR A 74 -8.78 -8.32 -7.03
C TYR A 74 -7.96 -7.35 -7.89
N ILE A 75 -8.50 -7.09 -9.09
CA ILE A 75 -8.54 -5.85 -9.88
C ILE A 75 -7.82 -4.63 -9.24
N VAL A 76 -6.51 -4.52 -9.46
CA VAL A 76 -5.85 -3.22 -9.67
C VAL A 76 -4.66 -3.49 -10.58
N ASP A 77 -4.59 -2.77 -11.70
CA ASP A 77 -3.52 -2.92 -12.67
C ASP A 77 -2.15 -2.86 -11.97
N ALA A 78 -1.40 -3.95 -12.04
CA ALA A 78 0.00 -3.97 -11.62
C ALA A 78 0.76 -2.80 -12.28
N PRO A 79 1.74 -2.20 -11.60
CA PRO A 79 2.51 -1.11 -12.16
C PRO A 79 3.12 -1.51 -13.52
N TRP A 80 3.07 -0.58 -14.48
CA TRP A 80 3.64 -0.78 -15.81
C TRP A 80 5.16 -0.94 -15.71
N SER A 81 5.68 -2.10 -16.08
CA SER A 81 7.12 -2.34 -16.16
C SER A 81 7.75 -1.64 -17.38
N SER A 82 9.04 -1.34 -17.31
CA SER A 82 9.79 -0.75 -18.44
C SER A 82 9.71 -1.60 -19.71
N GLY A 83 9.64 -2.94 -19.57
CA GLY A 83 9.49 -3.86 -20.70
C GLY A 83 8.11 -3.78 -21.34
N GLU A 84 7.05 -3.68 -20.54
CA GLU A 84 5.68 -3.49 -21.05
C GLU A 84 5.53 -2.14 -21.73
N LEU A 85 6.11 -1.07 -21.19
CA LEU A 85 6.09 0.26 -21.82
C LEU A 85 6.83 0.28 -23.15
N SER A 86 7.96 -0.42 -23.24
CA SER A 86 8.71 -0.57 -24.50
C SER A 86 7.86 -1.27 -25.57
N LYS A 87 7.23 -2.40 -25.21
CA LYS A 87 6.32 -3.13 -26.10
C LYS A 87 5.09 -2.31 -26.48
N LEU A 88 4.48 -1.62 -25.52
CA LEU A 88 3.32 -0.76 -25.72
C LEU A 88 3.62 0.36 -26.71
N LYS A 89 4.76 1.05 -26.54
CA LYS A 89 5.22 2.11 -27.46
C LYS A 89 5.50 1.56 -28.86
N ALA A 90 6.17 0.42 -28.94
CA ALA A 90 6.43 -0.24 -30.23
C ALA A 90 5.12 -0.62 -30.94
N GLN A 91 4.16 -1.19 -30.21
CA GLN A 91 2.88 -1.60 -30.77
C GLN A 91 2.00 -0.43 -31.22
N ALA A 92 1.98 0.65 -30.43
CA ALA A 92 1.30 1.88 -30.81
C ALA A 92 1.93 2.50 -32.07
N ALA A 93 3.26 2.50 -32.17
CA ALA A 93 3.97 2.98 -33.37
C ALA A 93 3.71 2.10 -34.60
N MET A 94 3.45 0.80 -34.40
CA MET A 94 3.00 -0.13 -35.45
C MET A 94 1.52 0.02 -35.81
N GLY A 95 0.77 0.90 -35.14
CA GLY A 95 -0.66 1.10 -35.40
C GLY A 95 -1.54 -0.07 -34.99
N LEU A 96 -1.09 -0.90 -34.06
CA LEU A 96 -1.91 -2.01 -33.55
C LEU A 96 -3.13 -1.48 -32.79
N PRO A 97 -4.30 -2.15 -32.92
CA PRO A 97 -5.49 -1.76 -32.18
C PRO A 97 -5.32 -2.07 -30.68
N LEU A 98 -6.00 -1.28 -29.85
CA LEU A 98 -5.93 -1.37 -28.38
C LEU A 98 -6.16 -2.79 -27.84
N GLU A 99 -7.11 -3.52 -28.45
CA GLU A 99 -7.44 -4.90 -28.08
C GLU A 99 -6.27 -5.87 -28.26
N SER A 100 -5.52 -5.72 -29.35
CA SER A 100 -4.34 -6.55 -29.63
C SER A 100 -3.21 -6.24 -28.65
N MET A 101 -3.06 -4.98 -28.26
CA MET A 101 -2.07 -4.54 -27.27
C MET A 101 -2.43 -5.02 -25.86
N ALA A 102 -3.69 -4.90 -25.47
CA ALA A 102 -4.26 -5.39 -24.22
C ALA A 102 -4.06 -6.89 -24.08
N ARG A 103 -4.43 -7.66 -25.11
CA ARG A 103 -4.23 -9.12 -25.13
C ARG A 103 -2.76 -9.52 -25.06
N ALA A 104 -1.88 -8.81 -25.77
CA ALA A 104 -0.45 -9.12 -25.80
C ALA A 104 0.28 -8.83 -24.48
N LEU A 105 -0.24 -7.90 -23.68
CA LEU A 105 0.34 -7.49 -22.40
C LEU A 105 -0.40 -8.10 -21.20
N ASP A 106 -1.43 -8.91 -21.44
CA ASP A 106 -2.34 -9.44 -20.42
C ASP A 106 -2.92 -8.31 -19.53
N ARG A 107 -3.27 -7.18 -20.17
CA ARG A 107 -3.82 -5.98 -19.54
C ARG A 107 -5.24 -5.70 -20.03
N THR A 108 -5.98 -4.90 -19.28
CA THR A 108 -7.28 -4.40 -19.71
C THR A 108 -7.14 -3.34 -20.80
N ARG A 109 -8.17 -3.20 -21.65
CA ARG A 109 -8.23 -2.17 -22.70
C ARG A 109 -8.12 -0.77 -22.09
N GLU A 110 -8.79 -0.56 -20.97
CA GLU A 110 -8.85 0.70 -20.23
C GLU A 110 -7.46 1.10 -19.71
N SER A 111 -6.70 0.14 -19.16
CA SER A 111 -5.34 0.37 -18.69
C SER A 111 -4.40 0.78 -19.82
N VAL A 112 -4.46 0.06 -20.94
CA VAL A 112 -3.67 0.32 -22.16
C VAL A 112 -3.99 1.70 -22.72
N GLN A 113 -5.28 2.04 -22.82
CA GLN A 113 -5.75 3.34 -23.30
C GLN A 113 -5.31 4.48 -22.37
N SER A 114 -5.45 4.30 -21.06
CA SER A 114 -5.00 5.28 -20.06
C SER A 114 -3.49 5.52 -20.20
N LYS A 115 -2.71 4.44 -20.34
CA LYS A 115 -1.25 4.56 -20.42
C LYS A 115 -0.78 5.19 -21.73
N LEU A 116 -1.42 4.88 -22.85
CA LEU A 116 -1.12 5.55 -24.12
C LEU A 116 -1.42 7.05 -24.08
N THR A 117 -2.54 7.41 -23.44
CA THR A 117 -2.92 8.82 -23.24
C THR A 117 -1.90 9.55 -22.38
N GLU A 118 -1.45 8.96 -21.28
CA GLU A 118 -0.39 9.49 -20.41
C GLU A 118 0.95 9.67 -21.16
N LEU A 119 1.26 8.76 -22.10
CA LEU A 119 2.45 8.81 -22.94
C LEU A 119 2.32 9.76 -24.14
N GLY A 120 1.15 10.40 -24.34
CA GLY A 120 0.88 11.29 -25.47
C GLY A 120 0.80 10.56 -26.81
N LEU A 121 0.59 9.24 -26.81
CA LEU A 121 0.50 8.41 -28.02
C LEU A 121 -0.97 8.22 -28.39
N LYS A 122 -1.32 8.55 -29.63
CA LYS A 122 -2.68 8.31 -30.15
C LYS A 122 -2.79 6.85 -30.59
N ALA A 123 -3.66 6.09 -29.94
CA ALA A 123 -4.06 4.78 -30.42
C ALA A 123 -4.93 4.95 -31.68
N SER A 124 -4.69 4.12 -32.69
CA SER A 124 -5.58 4.05 -33.85
C SER A 124 -6.84 3.25 -33.46
N PHE A 125 -8.01 3.82 -33.72
CA PHE A 125 -9.32 3.23 -33.46
C PHE A 125 -9.64 2.11 -34.44
#